data_AF-A0A927P1W1-F1
#
_entry.id   AF-A0A927P1W1-F1
#
_cell.length_a   1.000
_cell.length_b   1.000
_cell.length_c   1.000
_cell.angle_alpha   90.00
_cell.angle_beta   90.00
_cell.angle_gamma   90.00
#
_symmetry.space_group_name_H-M   'P 1'
#
loop_
_entity.id
_entity.type
_entity.pdbx_description
1 polymer ?
#
loop_
_entity_poly.entity_id
_entity_poly.type
_entity_poly.pdbx_seq_one_letter_code
_entity_poly.pdbx_strand_id
1 'polypeptide(L)'
;MLNRKRLKKIVCLLTVFFVFMAAGLGCSKAAEENVSIPEPTVSEEKEMVEKEEMITVTDPIAETPIAICIDKKNVQIYEQVKTGFIEKAKELGYTNVWCLGSDCEDNQFALKKCLEWANAGGKAILVWVDDPADWLYIEKINNAGCIVGTTQYVNHDEIPDYLNFSIACSPDNYGAQVAAKMAEALHGKKGRVVITSGERSLDEFIAEESFRNEWELQTQKYDLSEIVLFDDCILVGKDYEEAKKINISIMQALPDTIGIFDISDNSLSAWTEVVEMAGKAGSVWIAGMHGSEDNLALLDNGDVNLIVNEPFFEQGVMAMEYFDSLLKGDKVPRFTEIKANIENHGGVSDSLLQSTENQESTGDVQPEKTPVLADGEYYGYLQSWDSTNMTVELMEYLGLNEEETNLEFEMTGKEVTLNISESKFILESFWSENGEEIQCESMEDALDTEVYFGGTLEENCANYLFFRVKDDKVTEILFLYMA
;
A
#
# COMPACT_ATOMS: atom_id res chain seq x y z
N MET A 1 28.48 -33.45 -26.64
CA MET A 1 28.09 -33.84 -28.03
C MET A 1 26.63 -33.48 -28.27
N LEU A 2 26.28 -33.11 -29.51
CA LEU A 2 24.91 -33.04 -30.09
C LEU A 2 23.73 -32.55 -29.21
N ASN A 3 23.62 -31.22 -29.10
CA ASN A 3 22.43 -30.43 -29.47
C ASN A 3 21.24 -31.20 -30.11
N ARG A 4 20.00 -30.91 -29.64
CA ARG A 4 18.76 -31.19 -30.41
C ARG A 4 17.61 -30.18 -30.18
N LYS A 5 17.79 -28.91 -30.59
CA LYS A 5 16.62 -28.04 -30.90
C LYS A 5 15.84 -28.60 -32.12
N ARG A 6 14.55 -28.19 -32.23
CA ARG A 6 13.55 -28.42 -33.32
C ARG A 6 12.63 -29.65 -33.22
N LEU A 7 11.36 -29.38 -32.92
CA LEU A 7 10.23 -29.98 -33.64
C LEU A 7 9.11 -28.91 -33.79
N LYS A 8 8.86 -28.43 -35.02
CA LYS A 8 7.79 -27.46 -35.34
C LYS A 8 7.18 -27.79 -36.73
N LYS A 9 5.83 -27.80 -36.79
CA LYS A 9 4.93 -27.80 -37.98
C LYS A 9 4.75 -29.12 -38.78
N ILE A 10 3.63 -29.14 -39.54
CA ILE A 10 3.06 -30.21 -40.41
C ILE A 10 2.35 -31.32 -39.59
N VAL A 11 1.11 -31.78 -39.82
CA VAL A 11 0.04 -31.65 -40.87
C VAL A 11 -1.19 -30.92 -40.27
N CYS A 12 -2.10 -30.16 -40.93
CA CYS A 12 -2.42 -29.77 -42.32
C CYS A 12 -3.63 -30.43 -43.06
N LEU A 13 -4.84 -29.89 -42.82
CA LEU A 13 -6.03 -29.80 -43.73
C LEU A 13 -7.03 -30.97 -43.94
N LEU A 14 -8.29 -30.58 -44.19
CA LEU A 14 -9.46 -31.33 -44.75
C LEU A 14 -10.12 -32.37 -43.81
N THR A 15 -11.44 -32.62 -43.84
CA THR A 15 -12.35 -32.66 -45.02
C THR A 15 -13.77 -32.12 -44.72
N VAL A 16 -14.48 -31.67 -45.75
CA VAL A 16 -15.89 -31.19 -45.74
C VAL A 16 -16.79 -32.18 -46.49
N PHE A 17 -18.04 -32.42 -46.06
CA PHE A 17 -19.27 -32.46 -46.90
C PHE A 17 -20.56 -32.97 -46.18
N PHE A 18 -21.64 -32.17 -46.21
CA PHE A 18 -23.09 -32.51 -46.36
C PHE A 18 -23.74 -33.49 -45.34
N VAL A 19 -25.06 -33.55 -45.09
CA VAL A 19 -26.32 -33.18 -45.80
C VAL A 19 -27.27 -32.45 -44.80
N PHE A 20 -28.14 -31.44 -45.04
CA PHE A 20 -28.91 -30.81 -46.14
C PHE A 20 -30.44 -31.14 -46.19
N MET A 21 -31.29 -30.11 -45.99
CA MET A 21 -32.77 -30.06 -46.21
C MET A 21 -33.67 -30.95 -45.31
N ALA A 22 -34.97 -30.68 -45.13
CA ALA A 22 -35.89 -29.69 -45.74
C ALA A 22 -36.76 -29.01 -44.63
N ALA A 23 -37.04 -27.70 -44.65
CA ALA A 23 -38.08 -26.96 -45.39
C ALA A 23 -39.54 -27.27 -44.97
N GLY A 24 -40.45 -26.29 -44.82
CA GLY A 24 -40.28 -24.83 -44.91
C GLY A 24 -41.58 -24.08 -45.26
N LEU A 25 -41.44 -22.82 -45.71
CA LEU A 25 -42.46 -21.92 -46.31
C LEU A 25 -43.51 -21.31 -45.34
N GLY A 26 -43.98 -20.07 -45.56
CA GLY A 26 -43.67 -19.17 -46.69
C GLY A 26 -44.07 -17.69 -46.51
N CYS A 27 -43.93 -16.93 -47.59
CA CYS A 27 -44.19 -15.49 -47.71
C CYS A 27 -45.72 -15.17 -47.64
N SER A 28 -46.24 -13.93 -47.61
CA SER A 28 -45.74 -12.56 -47.85
C SER A 28 -46.65 -11.56 -47.06
N LYS A 29 -46.65 -10.22 -47.17
CA LYS A 29 -46.11 -9.23 -48.15
C LYS A 29 -46.03 -7.83 -47.50
N ALA A 30 -45.46 -6.84 -48.19
CA ALA A 30 -45.55 -5.41 -47.86
C ALA A 30 -46.64 -4.67 -48.66
N ALA A 31 -47.12 -3.55 -48.09
CA ALA A 31 -47.86 -2.46 -48.74
C ALA A 31 -47.74 -1.17 -47.90
N GLU A 32 -47.71 0.00 -48.55
CA GLU A 32 -47.76 1.35 -47.96
C GLU A 32 -49.17 1.94 -48.15
N GLU A 33 -49.61 2.91 -47.31
CA GLU A 33 -50.17 4.19 -47.79
C GLU A 33 -50.56 5.22 -46.68
N ASN A 34 -50.23 6.49 -46.98
CA ASN A 34 -50.91 7.77 -46.67
C ASN A 34 -51.67 8.05 -45.34
N VAL A 35 -51.01 8.85 -44.50
CA VAL A 35 -51.44 10.16 -43.90
C VAL A 35 -52.93 10.56 -43.94
N SER A 36 -53.47 10.95 -42.77
CA SER A 36 -54.44 12.06 -42.63
C SER A 36 -54.38 12.71 -41.23
N ILE A 37 -54.54 14.04 -41.16
CA ILE A 37 -54.57 14.85 -39.93
C ILE A 37 -56.03 15.16 -39.55
N PRO A 38 -56.35 15.37 -38.26
CA PRO A 38 -57.17 16.53 -37.89
C PRO A 38 -56.55 17.38 -36.76
N GLU A 39 -56.84 18.68 -36.80
CA GLU A 39 -56.34 19.70 -35.87
C GLU A 39 -57.52 20.27 -35.02
N PRO A 40 -57.35 21.29 -34.16
CA PRO A 40 -57.32 21.12 -32.70
C PRO A 40 -58.62 21.55 -31.99
N THR A 41 -58.68 21.32 -30.67
CA THR A 41 -59.71 21.94 -29.81
C THR A 41 -59.08 22.85 -28.75
N VAL A 42 -59.47 24.11 -28.79
CA VAL A 42 -59.25 25.20 -27.81
C VAL A 42 -60.10 24.89 -26.55
N SER A 43 -59.73 25.14 -25.28
CA SER A 43 -58.57 25.76 -24.59
C SER A 43 -58.65 25.46 -23.09
N GLU A 44 -57.57 25.64 -22.33
CA GLU A 44 -57.62 26.44 -21.08
C GLU A 44 -56.20 26.89 -20.68
N GLU A 45 -56.01 28.19 -20.42
CA GLU A 45 -54.74 28.74 -19.94
C GLU A 45 -54.57 28.53 -18.43
N LYS A 46 -53.38 28.12 -18.00
CA LYS A 46 -52.86 28.38 -16.65
C LYS A 46 -51.38 28.75 -16.73
N GLU A 47 -50.99 29.62 -15.80
CA GLU A 47 -49.77 30.43 -15.88
C GLU A 47 -48.47 29.61 -15.90
N MET A 48 -47.47 30.17 -16.60
CA MET A 48 -46.09 29.71 -16.52
C MET A 48 -45.55 29.91 -15.11
N VAL A 49 -44.92 28.88 -14.57
CA VAL A 49 -43.75 29.05 -13.69
C VAL A 49 -42.63 28.25 -14.34
N GLU A 50 -41.77 28.93 -15.10
CA GLU A 50 -40.54 28.33 -15.58
C GLU A 50 -39.63 28.06 -14.38
N LYS A 51 -39.56 26.78 -13.98
CA LYS A 51 -38.34 26.28 -13.35
C LYS A 51 -37.32 26.10 -14.46
N GLU A 52 -36.25 26.88 -14.42
CA GLU A 52 -35.01 26.46 -15.06
C GLU A 52 -34.53 25.19 -14.36
N GLU A 53 -34.79 24.02 -14.98
CA GLU A 53 -34.01 22.84 -14.65
C GLU A 53 -32.58 23.10 -15.12
N MET A 54 -31.69 23.41 -14.16
CA MET A 54 -30.26 23.31 -14.39
C MET A 54 -29.97 21.87 -14.81
N ILE A 55 -29.76 21.67 -16.12
CA ILE A 55 -29.07 20.48 -16.61
C ILE A 55 -27.66 20.57 -16.05
N THR A 56 -27.43 19.87 -14.94
CA THR A 56 -26.09 19.63 -14.42
C THR A 56 -25.32 18.88 -15.48
N VAL A 57 -24.44 19.59 -16.19
CA VAL A 57 -23.45 18.96 -17.08
C VAL A 57 -22.44 18.28 -16.18
N THR A 58 -22.77 17.05 -15.78
CA THR A 58 -21.84 16.13 -15.10
C THR A 58 -20.65 15.93 -16.03
N ASP A 59 -19.46 16.34 -15.61
CA ASP A 59 -18.25 16.02 -16.34
C ASP A 59 -18.06 14.48 -16.31
N PRO A 60 -18.03 13.79 -17.46
CA PRO A 60 -17.85 12.34 -17.50
C PRO A 60 -16.55 11.88 -16.82
N ILE A 61 -15.54 12.74 -16.71
CA ILE A 61 -14.26 12.44 -16.06
C ILE A 61 -14.44 12.43 -14.54
N ALA A 62 -15.08 13.47 -13.97
CA ALA A 62 -15.26 13.63 -12.53
C ALA A 62 -15.99 12.44 -11.87
N GLU A 63 -17.04 11.95 -12.53
CA GLU A 63 -17.87 10.84 -12.08
C GLU A 63 -17.29 9.45 -12.41
N THR A 64 -16.18 9.35 -13.15
CA THR A 64 -15.62 8.05 -13.56
C THR A 64 -14.98 7.33 -12.35
N PRO A 65 -15.49 6.14 -11.93
CA PRO A 65 -14.97 5.44 -10.77
C PRO A 65 -13.59 4.84 -11.06
N ILE A 66 -12.59 5.35 -10.35
CA ILE A 66 -11.18 4.94 -10.44
C ILE A 66 -10.67 4.57 -9.04
N ALA A 67 -9.77 3.60 -8.94
CA ALA A 67 -9.33 3.05 -7.66
C ALA A 67 -7.82 2.80 -7.56
N ILE A 68 -7.33 2.78 -6.33
CA ILE A 68 -6.07 2.17 -5.92
C ILE A 68 -6.37 1.10 -4.86
N CYS A 69 -5.76 -0.08 -4.99
CA CYS A 69 -5.89 -1.19 -4.05
C CYS A 69 -4.65 -1.27 -3.17
N ILE A 70 -4.81 -1.25 -1.85
CA ILE A 70 -3.72 -1.30 -0.88
C ILE A 70 -4.05 -2.41 0.12
N ASP A 71 -3.21 -3.45 0.15
CA ASP A 71 -3.45 -4.69 0.91
C ASP A 71 -2.99 -4.63 2.38
N LYS A 72 -2.16 -3.64 2.73
CA LYS A 72 -1.73 -3.32 4.10
C LYS A 72 -1.82 -1.81 4.35
N LYS A 73 -2.31 -1.38 5.51
CA LYS A 73 -2.21 0.04 5.92
C LYS A 73 -0.83 0.35 6.49
N ASN A 74 -0.53 1.65 6.62
CA ASN A 74 0.66 2.21 7.28
C ASN A 74 2.04 1.86 6.67
N VAL A 75 2.14 0.98 5.67
CA VAL A 75 3.39 0.75 4.92
C VAL A 75 3.72 1.96 4.04
N GLN A 76 4.85 2.62 4.31
CA GLN A 76 5.17 3.93 3.70
C GLN A 76 5.23 3.89 2.16
N ILE A 77 5.72 2.81 1.55
CA ILE A 77 5.80 2.70 0.08
C ILE A 77 4.39 2.75 -0.56
N TYR A 78 3.39 2.15 0.07
CA TYR A 78 1.99 2.19 -0.39
C TYR A 78 1.38 3.58 -0.19
N GLU A 79 1.70 4.25 0.92
CA GLU A 79 1.27 5.63 1.20
C GLU A 79 1.84 6.63 0.19
N GLN A 80 3.10 6.46 -0.24
CA GLN A 80 3.70 7.29 -1.29
C GLN A 80 3.00 7.10 -2.65
N VAL A 81 2.80 5.86 -3.11
CA VAL A 81 2.05 5.57 -4.35
C VAL A 81 0.62 6.13 -4.27
N LYS A 82 -0.07 5.92 -3.13
CA LYS A 82 -1.42 6.42 -2.88
C LYS A 82 -1.50 7.94 -2.99
N THR A 83 -0.56 8.65 -2.38
CA THR A 83 -0.55 10.12 -2.36
C THR A 83 -0.37 10.68 -3.76
N GLY A 84 0.64 10.21 -4.51
CA GLY A 84 0.87 10.63 -5.89
C GLY A 84 -0.32 10.32 -6.82
N PHE A 85 -0.95 9.16 -6.63
CA PHE A 85 -2.14 8.75 -7.37
C PHE A 85 -3.35 9.67 -7.10
N ILE A 86 -3.67 9.94 -5.84
CA ILE A 86 -4.83 10.77 -5.44
C ILE A 86 -4.62 12.24 -5.82
N GLU A 87 -3.42 12.79 -5.59
CA GLU A 87 -3.12 14.17 -5.98
C GLU A 87 -3.23 14.37 -7.49
N LYS A 88 -2.74 13.40 -8.28
CA LYS A 88 -2.85 13.47 -9.73
C LYS A 88 -4.28 13.26 -10.23
N ALA A 89 -5.07 12.41 -9.57
CA ALA A 89 -6.48 12.22 -9.90
C ALA A 89 -7.26 13.53 -9.73
N LYS A 90 -6.99 14.23 -8.62
CA LYS A 90 -7.53 15.55 -8.29
C LYS A 90 -7.04 16.65 -9.27
N GLU A 91 -5.78 16.63 -9.69
CA GLU A 91 -5.24 17.53 -10.74
C GLU A 91 -5.99 17.36 -12.08
N LEU A 92 -6.26 16.10 -12.46
CA LEU A 92 -6.93 15.72 -13.70
C LEU A 92 -8.47 15.85 -13.64
N GLY A 93 -9.03 16.21 -12.47
CA GLY A 93 -10.45 16.50 -12.28
C GLY A 93 -11.33 15.31 -11.88
N TYR A 94 -10.75 14.17 -11.52
CA TYR A 94 -11.48 13.01 -11.00
C TYR A 94 -11.95 13.27 -9.55
N THR A 95 -13.22 13.00 -9.27
CA THR A 95 -13.79 13.09 -7.90
C THR A 95 -14.27 11.75 -7.36
N ASN A 96 -14.53 10.77 -8.23
CA ASN A 96 -14.97 9.41 -7.87
C ASN A 96 -13.75 8.47 -7.68
N VAL A 97 -12.85 8.84 -6.77
CA VAL A 97 -11.59 8.13 -6.48
C VAL A 97 -11.74 7.24 -5.24
N TRP A 98 -11.32 5.98 -5.34
CA TRP A 98 -11.46 4.97 -4.27
C TRP A 98 -10.11 4.48 -3.78
N CYS A 99 -9.97 4.30 -2.47
CA CYS A 99 -8.98 3.40 -1.88
C CYS A 99 -9.69 2.10 -1.51
N LEU A 100 -9.19 0.98 -2.02
CA LEU A 100 -9.71 -0.38 -1.81
C LEU A 100 -8.63 -1.23 -1.15
N GLY A 101 -8.98 -2.44 -0.73
CA GLY A 101 -8.05 -3.41 -0.16
C GLY A 101 -8.36 -3.74 1.30
N SER A 102 -7.35 -4.00 2.12
CA SER A 102 -7.53 -4.62 3.45
C SER A 102 -6.55 -4.12 4.51
N ASP A 103 -6.94 -4.39 5.76
CA ASP A 103 -6.16 -4.12 6.96
C ASP A 103 -5.49 -5.41 7.47
N CYS A 104 -5.81 -6.55 6.85
CA CYS A 104 -5.15 -7.83 6.99
C CYS A 104 -4.29 -8.12 5.74
N GLU A 105 -3.13 -8.73 5.96
CA GLU A 105 -2.07 -8.98 4.98
C GLU A 105 -2.40 -10.10 3.96
N ASP A 106 -3.52 -9.96 3.26
CA ASP A 106 -3.98 -10.90 2.24
C ASP A 106 -4.30 -10.15 0.94
N ASN A 107 -3.31 -10.01 0.05
CA ASN A 107 -3.50 -9.38 -1.25
C ASN A 107 -4.57 -10.11 -2.09
N GLN A 108 -4.78 -11.42 -1.93
CA GLN A 108 -5.88 -12.12 -2.63
C GLN A 108 -7.26 -11.70 -2.11
N PHE A 109 -7.39 -11.37 -0.83
CA PHE A 109 -8.60 -10.76 -0.24
C PHE A 109 -8.77 -9.30 -0.68
N ALA A 110 -7.67 -8.52 -0.78
CA ALA A 110 -7.68 -7.17 -1.34
C ALA A 110 -8.14 -7.18 -2.82
N LEU A 111 -7.55 -8.04 -3.65
CA LEU A 111 -7.90 -8.26 -5.05
C LEU A 111 -9.32 -8.84 -5.23
N LYS A 112 -9.85 -9.61 -4.26
CA LYS A 112 -11.26 -10.02 -4.25
C LYS A 112 -12.19 -8.81 -4.08
N LYS A 113 -11.90 -7.88 -3.16
CA LYS A 113 -12.68 -6.62 -3.03
C LYS A 113 -12.58 -5.77 -4.31
N CYS A 114 -11.41 -5.75 -4.96
CA CYS A 114 -11.23 -5.09 -6.25
C CYS A 114 -12.10 -5.68 -7.36
N LEU A 115 -12.24 -7.01 -7.39
CA LEU A 115 -13.15 -7.69 -8.30
C LEU A 115 -14.61 -7.35 -8.01
N GLU A 116 -15.01 -7.26 -6.73
CA GLU A 116 -16.36 -6.86 -6.33
C GLU A 116 -16.67 -5.41 -6.75
N TRP A 117 -15.73 -4.48 -6.56
CA TRP A 117 -15.83 -3.08 -7.03
C TRP A 117 -15.84 -2.96 -8.57
N ALA A 118 -15.01 -3.73 -9.28
CA ALA A 118 -15.00 -3.74 -10.74
C ALA A 118 -16.35 -4.23 -11.31
N ASN A 119 -16.92 -5.30 -10.74
CA ASN A 119 -18.27 -5.77 -11.10
C ASN A 119 -19.39 -4.77 -10.73
N ALA A 120 -19.19 -3.94 -9.71
CA ALA A 120 -20.12 -2.85 -9.36
C ALA A 120 -20.07 -1.66 -10.33
N GLY A 121 -19.08 -1.62 -11.23
CA GLY A 121 -19.00 -0.62 -12.30
C GLY A 121 -17.70 0.19 -12.32
N GLY A 122 -16.66 -0.17 -11.56
CA GLY A 122 -15.33 0.41 -11.65
C GLY A 122 -14.77 0.48 -13.09
N LYS A 123 -13.87 1.44 -13.36
CA LYS A 123 -13.36 1.71 -14.72
C LYS A 123 -11.84 1.61 -14.84
N ALA A 124 -11.10 1.96 -13.80
CA ALA A 124 -9.65 1.87 -13.76
C ALA A 124 -9.18 1.52 -12.34
N ILE A 125 -8.17 0.66 -12.20
CA ILE A 125 -7.63 0.29 -10.89
C ILE A 125 -6.13 -0.03 -10.91
N LEU A 126 -5.41 0.58 -9.97
CA LEU A 126 -4.02 0.25 -9.62
C LEU A 126 -4.01 -0.87 -8.57
N VAL A 127 -3.24 -1.93 -8.79
CA VAL A 127 -3.15 -3.10 -7.89
C VAL A 127 -1.71 -3.57 -7.67
N TRP A 128 -1.49 -4.26 -6.55
CA TRP A 128 -0.24 -4.96 -6.24
C TRP A 128 -0.30 -6.42 -6.72
N VAL A 129 0.87 -7.04 -6.90
CA VAL A 129 1.03 -8.34 -7.59
C VAL A 129 2.24 -9.05 -6.98
N ASP A 130 1.99 -9.95 -6.03
CA ASP A 130 3.02 -10.45 -5.13
C ASP A 130 3.18 -11.98 -5.27
N ASP A 131 2.08 -12.71 -5.48
CA ASP A 131 2.08 -14.16 -5.78
C ASP A 131 1.47 -14.48 -7.16
N PRO A 132 1.93 -15.53 -7.86
CA PRO A 132 1.32 -15.97 -9.11
C PRO A 132 -0.19 -16.29 -9.09
N ALA A 133 -0.83 -16.42 -7.92
CA ALA A 133 -2.28 -16.50 -7.77
C ALA A 133 -3.00 -15.18 -8.10
N ASP A 134 -2.36 -14.03 -7.90
CA ASP A 134 -2.96 -12.69 -8.06
C ASP A 134 -3.39 -12.43 -9.51
N TRP A 135 -2.61 -12.97 -10.47
CA TRP A 135 -2.94 -12.98 -11.89
C TRP A 135 -4.35 -13.49 -12.20
N LEU A 136 -4.87 -14.46 -11.43
CA LEU A 136 -6.23 -14.99 -11.59
C LEU A 136 -7.31 -14.00 -11.13
N TYR A 137 -7.01 -13.04 -10.25
CA TYR A 137 -7.91 -11.94 -9.92
C TYR A 137 -7.78 -10.78 -10.90
N ILE A 138 -6.54 -10.42 -11.29
CA ILE A 138 -6.25 -9.38 -12.28
C ILE A 138 -6.96 -9.69 -13.61
N GLU A 139 -6.92 -10.94 -14.08
CA GLU A 139 -7.69 -11.39 -15.26
C GLU A 139 -9.20 -11.17 -15.08
N LYS A 140 -9.78 -11.49 -13.92
CA LYS A 140 -11.23 -11.31 -13.67
C LYS A 140 -11.62 -9.84 -13.59
N ILE A 141 -10.78 -9.00 -12.97
CA ILE A 141 -10.98 -7.54 -12.85
C ILE A 141 -10.99 -6.90 -14.25
N ASN A 142 -10.04 -7.30 -15.11
CA ASN A 142 -10.02 -6.86 -16.50
C ASN A 142 -11.24 -7.35 -17.30
N ASN A 143 -11.63 -8.62 -17.14
CA ASN A 143 -12.83 -9.19 -17.77
C ASN A 143 -14.16 -8.56 -17.28
N ALA A 144 -14.18 -7.90 -16.11
CA ALA A 144 -15.32 -7.09 -15.67
C ALA A 144 -15.42 -5.73 -16.42
N GLY A 145 -14.45 -5.40 -17.27
CA GLY A 145 -14.40 -4.15 -18.04
C GLY A 145 -13.62 -3.03 -17.36
N CYS A 146 -12.76 -3.36 -16.39
CA CYS A 146 -11.88 -2.41 -15.71
C CYS A 146 -10.48 -2.39 -16.37
N ILE A 147 -9.88 -1.22 -16.48
CA ILE A 147 -8.48 -1.05 -16.90
C ILE A 147 -7.59 -1.34 -15.68
N VAL A 148 -6.62 -2.25 -15.78
CA VAL A 148 -5.79 -2.67 -14.64
C VAL A 148 -4.34 -2.31 -14.86
N GLY A 149 -3.71 -1.67 -13.88
CA GLY A 149 -2.27 -1.37 -13.88
C GLY A 149 -1.62 -1.77 -12.56
N THR A 150 -0.29 -1.79 -12.52
CA THR A 150 0.49 -2.02 -11.30
C THR A 150 1.72 -1.12 -11.25
N THR A 151 2.23 -0.86 -10.05
CA THR A 151 3.56 -0.28 -9.82
C THR A 151 4.62 -1.35 -9.55
N GLN A 152 4.24 -2.61 -9.36
CA GLN A 152 5.18 -3.69 -9.10
C GLN A 152 5.98 -4.09 -10.34
N TYR A 153 7.22 -4.57 -10.11
CA TYR A 153 8.05 -5.09 -11.20
C TYR A 153 7.49 -6.41 -11.71
N VAL A 154 7.29 -6.48 -13.03
CA VAL A 154 6.81 -7.67 -13.73
C VAL A 154 7.76 -7.97 -14.88
N ASN A 155 8.00 -9.26 -15.16
CA ASN A 155 8.86 -9.65 -16.25
C ASN A 155 8.32 -9.10 -17.60
N HIS A 156 9.10 -8.23 -18.24
CA HIS A 156 8.70 -7.46 -19.41
C HIS A 156 8.34 -8.34 -20.64
N ASP A 157 8.91 -9.54 -20.74
CA ASP A 157 8.61 -10.53 -21.80
C ASP A 157 7.32 -11.34 -21.50
N GLU A 158 6.76 -11.25 -20.29
CA GLU A 158 5.68 -12.11 -19.80
C GLU A 158 4.41 -11.36 -19.32
N ILE A 159 4.38 -10.02 -19.42
CA ILE A 159 3.24 -9.16 -19.01
C ILE A 159 1.92 -9.63 -19.67
N PRO A 160 0.94 -10.17 -18.93
CA PRO A 160 -0.27 -10.76 -19.51
C PRO A 160 -1.18 -9.73 -20.18
N ASP A 161 -1.87 -10.09 -21.27
CA ASP A 161 -2.72 -9.17 -22.07
C ASP A 161 -3.79 -8.41 -21.24
N TYR A 162 -4.24 -8.99 -20.12
CA TYR A 162 -5.23 -8.40 -19.19
C TYR A 162 -4.64 -7.40 -18.18
N LEU A 163 -3.31 -7.33 -18.02
CA LEU A 163 -2.66 -6.21 -17.35
C LEU A 163 -2.36 -5.14 -18.40
N ASN A 164 -2.88 -3.91 -18.23
CA ASN A 164 -2.73 -2.85 -19.23
C ASN A 164 -1.32 -2.22 -19.21
N PHE A 165 -0.75 -2.01 -18.02
CA PHE A 165 0.61 -1.49 -17.82
C PHE A 165 1.24 -1.93 -16.49
N SER A 166 2.57 -1.89 -16.42
CA SER A 166 3.37 -1.79 -15.19
C SER A 166 4.30 -0.57 -15.29
N ILE A 167 4.50 0.13 -14.16
CA ILE A 167 5.44 1.25 -14.00
C ILE A 167 6.28 0.97 -12.75
N ALA A 168 7.50 0.46 -12.94
CA ALA A 168 8.34 -0.04 -11.86
C ALA A 168 9.81 0.32 -12.06
N CYS A 169 10.61 0.25 -11.00
CA CYS A 169 12.06 0.24 -11.17
C CYS A 169 12.53 -1.09 -11.80
N SER A 170 13.74 -1.08 -12.36
CA SER A 170 14.39 -2.31 -12.83
C SER A 170 15.32 -2.85 -11.74
N PRO A 171 15.03 -4.04 -11.16
CA PRO A 171 15.93 -4.69 -10.21
C PRO A 171 17.29 -5.06 -10.82
N ASP A 172 17.32 -5.37 -12.12
CA ASP A 172 18.58 -5.50 -12.88
C ASP A 172 19.43 -4.21 -12.77
N ASN A 173 18.78 -3.05 -12.84
CA ASN A 173 19.45 -1.76 -12.88
C ASN A 173 19.94 -1.31 -11.48
N TYR A 174 19.13 -1.44 -10.42
CA TYR A 174 19.58 -1.03 -9.08
C TYR A 174 20.59 -2.00 -8.47
N GLY A 175 20.41 -3.32 -8.59
CA GLY A 175 21.37 -4.32 -8.08
C GLY A 175 22.79 -4.12 -8.65
N ALA A 176 22.90 -3.89 -9.96
CA ALA A 176 24.16 -3.55 -10.61
C ALA A 176 24.75 -2.22 -10.13
N GLN A 177 23.94 -1.18 -9.96
CA GLN A 177 24.42 0.12 -9.46
C GLN A 177 24.98 0.03 -8.03
N VAL A 178 24.35 -0.74 -7.14
CA VAL A 178 24.85 -0.98 -5.78
C VAL A 178 26.19 -1.75 -5.84
N ALA A 179 26.29 -2.80 -6.65
CA ALA A 179 27.54 -3.55 -6.82
C ALA A 179 28.69 -2.67 -7.34
N ALA A 180 28.44 -1.82 -8.33
CA ALA A 180 29.42 -0.89 -8.88
C ALA A 180 29.92 0.13 -7.85
N LYS A 181 29.01 0.65 -7.00
CA LYS A 181 29.33 1.60 -5.91
C LYS A 181 30.08 0.91 -4.77
N MET A 182 29.66 -0.28 -4.36
CA MET A 182 30.32 -1.05 -3.31
C MET A 182 31.73 -1.46 -3.74
N ALA A 183 31.92 -1.93 -4.97
CA ALA A 183 33.22 -2.31 -5.50
C ALA A 183 34.21 -1.12 -5.53
N GLU A 184 33.73 0.09 -5.83
CA GLU A 184 34.53 1.32 -5.74
C GLU A 184 34.92 1.65 -4.28
N ALA A 185 33.96 1.57 -3.36
CA ALA A 185 34.16 1.88 -1.95
C ALA A 185 34.97 0.81 -1.17
N LEU A 186 35.05 -0.42 -1.69
CA LEU A 186 35.80 -1.52 -1.09
C LEU A 186 37.13 -1.85 -1.80
N HIS A 187 37.45 -1.17 -2.91
CA HIS A 187 38.70 -1.38 -3.66
C HIS A 187 39.95 -1.42 -2.75
N GLY A 188 40.72 -2.51 -2.84
CA GLY A 188 41.96 -2.72 -2.09
C GLY A 188 41.78 -3.11 -0.61
N LYS A 189 40.54 -3.35 -0.16
CA LYS A 189 40.23 -3.90 1.18
C LYS A 189 40.28 -5.43 1.17
N LYS A 190 40.17 -6.01 2.38
CA LYS A 190 40.11 -7.45 2.65
C LYS A 190 38.90 -7.74 3.53
N GLY A 191 38.12 -8.78 3.20
CA GLY A 191 36.99 -9.21 4.04
C GLY A 191 35.91 -9.94 3.24
N ARG A 192 34.65 -9.84 3.69
CA ARG A 192 33.47 -10.35 2.97
C ARG A 192 32.45 -9.28 2.62
N VAL A 193 31.72 -9.55 1.54
CA VAL A 193 30.43 -8.90 1.23
C VAL A 193 29.31 -9.90 1.48
N VAL A 194 28.24 -9.48 2.13
CA VAL A 194 27.02 -10.27 2.37
C VAL A 194 25.85 -9.62 1.64
N ILE A 195 24.90 -10.44 1.18
CA ILE A 195 23.60 -9.99 0.67
C ILE A 195 22.50 -10.56 1.58
N THR A 196 21.54 -9.73 1.98
CA THR A 196 20.33 -10.14 2.73
C THR A 196 19.07 -9.75 1.97
N SER A 197 17.98 -10.49 2.19
CA SER A 197 16.65 -10.18 1.63
C SER A 197 15.56 -10.69 2.57
N GLY A 198 14.34 -10.16 2.46
CA GLY A 198 13.24 -10.52 3.33
C GLY A 198 12.72 -11.93 3.03
N GLU A 199 12.27 -12.16 1.79
CA GLU A 199 11.52 -13.38 1.41
C GLU A 199 11.94 -14.02 0.08
N ARG A 200 12.84 -13.36 -0.68
CA ARG A 200 13.20 -13.65 -2.09
C ARG A 200 12.00 -13.57 -3.03
N SER A 201 11.38 -12.39 -3.06
CA SER A 201 10.48 -11.95 -4.14
C SER A 201 11.19 -11.95 -5.51
N LEU A 202 10.44 -11.74 -6.59
CA LEU A 202 10.98 -11.76 -7.96
C LEU A 202 12.03 -10.66 -8.19
N ASP A 203 11.77 -9.47 -7.66
CA ASP A 203 12.64 -8.30 -7.73
C ASP A 203 13.86 -8.43 -6.81
N GLU A 204 13.71 -8.90 -5.56
CA GLU A 204 14.85 -9.23 -4.68
C GLU A 204 15.80 -10.24 -5.34
N PHE A 205 15.25 -11.29 -5.98
CA PHE A 205 16.05 -12.30 -6.69
C PHE A 205 16.81 -11.70 -7.89
N ILE A 206 16.17 -10.85 -8.70
CA ILE A 206 16.83 -10.23 -9.86
C ILE A 206 17.88 -9.19 -9.40
N ALA A 207 17.60 -8.45 -8.33
CA ALA A 207 18.56 -7.52 -7.74
C ALA A 207 19.80 -8.25 -7.19
N GLU A 208 19.62 -9.42 -6.56
CA GLU A 208 20.71 -10.31 -6.14
C GLU A 208 21.51 -10.83 -7.36
N GLU A 209 20.85 -11.39 -8.37
CA GLU A 209 21.52 -11.91 -9.57
C GLU A 209 22.30 -10.80 -10.30
N SER A 210 21.72 -9.61 -10.44
CA SER A 210 22.38 -8.48 -11.08
C SER A 210 23.55 -7.93 -10.27
N PHE A 211 23.41 -7.81 -8.94
CA PHE A 211 24.52 -7.44 -8.05
C PHE A 211 25.69 -8.40 -8.22
N ARG A 212 25.44 -9.72 -8.20
CA ARG A 212 26.48 -10.76 -8.35
C ARG A 212 27.15 -10.69 -9.73
N ASN A 213 26.37 -10.49 -10.80
CA ASN A 213 26.88 -10.39 -12.17
C ASN A 213 27.75 -9.14 -12.37
N GLU A 214 27.32 -7.97 -11.89
CA GLU A 214 28.10 -6.72 -12.00
C GLU A 214 29.33 -6.74 -11.08
N TRP A 215 29.26 -7.35 -9.89
CA TRP A 215 30.43 -7.50 -9.01
C TRP A 215 31.59 -8.24 -9.70
N GLU A 216 31.31 -9.33 -10.43
CA GLU A 216 32.31 -10.05 -11.25
C GLU A 216 32.89 -9.16 -12.35
N LEU A 217 32.08 -8.30 -12.99
CA LEU A 217 32.57 -7.34 -13.99
C LEU A 217 33.48 -6.27 -13.36
N GLN A 218 33.17 -5.81 -12.14
CA GLN A 218 33.98 -4.81 -11.43
C GLN A 218 35.36 -5.33 -10.98
N THR A 219 35.56 -6.65 -10.86
CA THR A 219 36.91 -7.25 -10.63
C THR A 219 37.93 -6.88 -11.71
N GLN A 220 37.46 -6.50 -12.91
CA GLN A 220 38.31 -6.10 -14.04
C GLN A 220 38.76 -4.62 -13.94
N LYS A 221 38.14 -3.84 -13.05
CA LYS A 221 38.33 -2.39 -12.86
C LYS A 221 38.97 -2.08 -11.50
N TYR A 222 38.53 -2.77 -10.46
CA TYR A 222 38.98 -2.59 -9.09
C TYR A 222 39.69 -3.85 -8.57
N ASP A 223 40.76 -3.68 -7.80
CA ASP A 223 41.31 -4.77 -6.99
C ASP A 223 40.31 -5.11 -5.88
N LEU A 224 39.62 -6.25 -6.06
CA LEU A 224 38.73 -6.89 -5.11
C LEU A 224 39.31 -8.26 -4.67
N SER A 225 40.60 -8.53 -4.93
CA SER A 225 41.17 -9.88 -4.90
C SER A 225 41.34 -10.50 -3.50
N GLU A 226 41.23 -9.69 -2.44
CA GLU A 226 41.15 -10.16 -1.04
C GLU A 226 39.73 -10.04 -0.44
N ILE A 227 38.71 -9.84 -1.27
CA ILE A 227 37.29 -9.78 -0.88
C ILE A 227 36.56 -11.02 -1.39
N VAL A 228 35.79 -11.66 -0.50
CA VAL A 228 34.90 -12.78 -0.85
C VAL A 228 33.45 -12.30 -0.79
N LEU A 229 32.78 -12.24 -1.93
CA LEU A 229 31.31 -12.17 -1.94
C LEU A 229 30.76 -13.49 -1.41
N PHE A 230 29.86 -13.45 -0.44
CA PHE A 230 29.28 -14.64 0.17
C PHE A 230 28.32 -15.32 -0.81
N ASP A 231 28.46 -16.65 -1.00
CA ASP A 231 27.81 -17.39 -2.09
C ASP A 231 26.27 -17.39 -1.97
N ASP A 232 25.74 -17.52 -0.76
CA ASP A 232 24.31 -17.50 -0.47
C ASP A 232 23.82 -16.07 -0.18
N CYS A 233 22.60 -15.71 -0.60
CA CYS A 233 21.86 -14.61 0.01
C CYS A 233 21.08 -15.17 1.21
N ILE A 234 21.09 -14.42 2.31
CA ILE A 234 20.53 -14.88 3.59
C ILE A 234 19.17 -14.22 3.77
N LEU A 235 18.14 -15.05 3.95
CA LEU A 235 16.81 -14.55 4.33
C LEU A 235 16.87 -14.04 5.76
N VAL A 236 16.46 -12.78 5.97
CA VAL A 236 16.39 -12.11 7.28
C VAL A 236 14.96 -11.92 7.77
N GLY A 237 13.95 -12.12 6.93
CA GLY A 237 12.56 -11.81 7.24
C GLY A 237 12.24 -10.32 7.04
N LYS A 238 11.00 -9.92 7.38
CA LYS A 238 10.53 -8.53 7.34
C LYS A 238 10.34 -7.89 8.73
N ASP A 239 10.31 -8.72 9.78
CA ASP A 239 10.34 -8.31 11.19
C ASP A 239 11.75 -7.83 11.59
N TYR A 240 11.79 -6.77 12.40
CA TYR A 240 13.01 -6.16 12.94
C TYR A 240 13.79 -7.11 13.86
N GLU A 241 13.16 -7.79 14.82
CA GLU A 241 13.91 -8.57 15.82
C GLU A 241 14.36 -9.94 15.28
N GLU A 242 13.62 -10.60 14.39
CA GLU A 242 14.11 -11.74 13.60
C GLU A 242 15.31 -11.33 12.74
N ALA A 243 15.20 -10.24 11.98
CA ALA A 243 16.30 -9.79 11.12
C ALA A 243 17.54 -9.40 11.93
N LYS A 244 17.38 -8.65 13.02
CA LYS A 244 18.45 -8.30 13.97
C LYS A 244 19.14 -9.54 14.56
N LYS A 245 18.37 -10.52 15.02
CA LYS A 245 18.86 -11.81 15.54
C LYS A 245 19.60 -12.64 14.48
N ILE A 246 19.18 -12.58 13.22
CA ILE A 246 19.87 -13.20 12.09
C ILE A 246 21.15 -12.41 11.77
N ASN A 247 21.10 -11.08 11.70
CA ASN A 247 22.25 -10.18 11.45
C ASN A 247 23.34 -10.33 12.52
N ILE A 248 22.97 -10.46 13.80
CA ILE A 248 23.89 -10.83 14.90
C ILE A 248 24.58 -12.17 14.59
N SER A 249 23.81 -13.17 14.15
CA SER A 249 24.31 -14.50 13.83
C SER A 249 25.25 -14.48 12.60
N ILE A 250 24.94 -13.69 11.58
CA ILE A 250 25.80 -13.43 10.41
C ILE A 250 27.11 -12.81 10.86
N MET A 251 27.09 -11.77 11.70
CA MET A 251 28.30 -11.04 12.13
C MET A 251 29.18 -11.85 13.10
N GLN A 252 28.60 -12.76 13.87
CA GLN A 252 29.36 -13.75 14.65
C GLN A 252 30.01 -14.83 13.77
N ALA A 253 29.33 -15.27 12.69
CA ALA A 253 29.85 -16.28 11.76
C ALA A 253 30.88 -15.71 10.77
N LEU A 254 30.68 -14.45 10.34
CA LEU A 254 31.48 -13.73 9.34
C LEU A 254 32.09 -12.44 9.97
N PRO A 255 32.97 -12.55 10.97
CA PRO A 255 33.54 -11.39 11.67
C PRO A 255 34.44 -10.51 10.78
N ASP A 256 34.78 -10.96 9.57
CA ASP A 256 35.48 -10.22 8.51
C ASP A 256 34.55 -9.61 7.44
N THR A 257 33.23 -9.55 7.63
CA THR A 257 32.33 -8.74 6.78
C THR A 257 32.75 -7.27 6.79
N ILE A 258 32.85 -6.69 5.59
CA ILE A 258 33.21 -5.29 5.28
C ILE A 258 32.21 -4.62 4.32
N GLY A 259 31.27 -5.38 3.74
CA GLY A 259 30.21 -4.86 2.88
C GLY A 259 28.90 -5.61 3.08
N ILE A 260 27.79 -4.89 3.04
CA ILE A 260 26.42 -5.41 3.13
C ILE A 260 25.59 -4.75 2.02
N PHE A 261 24.86 -5.54 1.26
CA PHE A 261 23.71 -5.07 0.49
C PHE A 261 22.47 -5.75 1.06
N ASP A 262 21.63 -4.98 1.72
CA ASP A 262 20.33 -5.43 2.17
C ASP A 262 19.29 -5.07 1.12
N ILE A 263 18.58 -6.09 0.61
CA ILE A 263 17.48 -5.93 -0.35
C ILE A 263 16.12 -6.00 0.36
N SER A 264 16.08 -6.32 1.67
CA SER A 264 14.84 -6.32 2.45
C SER A 264 14.31 -4.90 2.68
N ASP A 265 12.99 -4.77 2.81
CA ASP A 265 12.32 -3.47 3.00
C ASP A 265 12.70 -2.77 4.30
N ASN A 266 12.89 -3.55 5.38
CA ASN A 266 12.86 -3.06 6.77
C ASN A 266 14.15 -3.28 7.58
N SER A 267 15.10 -4.14 7.16
CA SER A 267 16.17 -4.58 8.07
C SER A 267 17.40 -3.67 8.17
N LEU A 268 17.40 -2.54 7.47
CA LEU A 268 18.57 -1.64 7.39
C LEU A 268 18.97 -1.05 8.76
N SER A 269 17.98 -0.69 9.58
CA SER A 269 18.17 -0.21 10.95
C SER A 269 18.68 -1.32 11.89
N ALA A 270 18.18 -2.55 11.71
CA ALA A 270 18.70 -3.74 12.40
C ALA A 270 20.16 -4.02 11.99
N TRP A 271 20.54 -3.75 10.74
CA TRP A 271 21.91 -3.84 10.28
C TRP A 271 22.83 -2.78 10.91
N THR A 272 22.40 -1.53 11.05
CA THR A 272 23.21 -0.48 11.69
C THR A 272 23.41 -0.74 13.19
N GLU A 273 22.35 -1.13 13.93
CA GLU A 273 22.47 -1.50 15.35
C GLU A 273 23.50 -2.63 15.53
N VAL A 274 23.39 -3.70 14.72
CA VAL A 274 24.29 -4.86 14.82
C VAL A 274 25.74 -4.54 14.40
N VAL A 275 25.94 -3.63 13.45
CA VAL A 275 27.28 -3.14 13.08
C VAL A 275 27.89 -2.27 14.18
N GLU A 276 27.10 -1.47 14.92
CA GLU A 276 27.57 -0.78 16.12
C GLU A 276 27.90 -1.76 17.25
N MET A 277 26.98 -2.70 17.57
CA MET A 277 27.18 -3.76 18.58
C MET A 277 28.45 -4.59 18.33
N ALA A 278 28.80 -4.82 17.07
CA ALA A 278 30.02 -5.52 16.65
C ALA A 278 31.30 -4.66 16.76
N GLY A 279 31.21 -3.40 17.17
CA GLY A 279 32.32 -2.44 17.24
C GLY A 279 32.84 -2.02 15.85
N LYS A 280 31.95 -1.98 14.84
CA LYS A 280 32.29 -1.87 13.41
C LYS A 280 31.67 -0.66 12.70
N ALA A 281 30.99 0.24 13.41
CA ALA A 281 30.46 1.48 12.85
C ALA A 281 31.49 2.22 11.96
N GLY A 282 31.06 2.72 10.80
CA GLY A 282 31.92 3.35 9.78
C GLY A 282 33.00 2.46 9.15
N SER A 283 33.07 1.17 9.48
CA SER A 283 34.09 0.22 8.97
C SER A 283 33.52 -0.84 8.02
N VAL A 284 32.21 -1.09 8.09
CA VAL A 284 31.44 -1.85 7.09
C VAL A 284 30.78 -0.86 6.15
N TRP A 285 30.75 -1.16 4.86
CA TRP A 285 30.00 -0.37 3.87
C TRP A 285 28.60 -0.96 3.69
N ILE A 286 27.55 -0.16 3.91
CA ILE A 286 26.16 -0.65 3.92
C ILE A 286 25.35 0.04 2.82
N ALA A 287 24.61 -0.75 2.06
CA ALA A 287 23.55 -0.30 1.18
C ALA A 287 22.21 -0.97 1.56
N GLY A 288 21.12 -0.21 1.45
CA GLY A 288 19.74 -0.68 1.69
C GLY A 288 18.75 -0.20 0.62
N MET A 289 17.52 -0.68 0.72
CA MET A 289 16.38 -0.25 -0.09
C MET A 289 15.62 0.92 0.56
N HIS A 290 14.78 1.59 -0.25
CA HIS A 290 13.74 2.57 0.10
C HIS A 290 14.20 3.83 0.86
N GLY A 291 13.86 5.00 0.31
CA GLY A 291 14.03 6.28 1.00
C GLY A 291 12.91 6.55 2.02
N SER A 292 12.81 5.71 3.05
CA SER A 292 12.02 6.03 4.24
C SER A 292 12.69 7.15 5.02
N GLU A 293 11.94 7.85 5.88
CA GLU A 293 12.52 8.95 6.68
C GLU A 293 13.63 8.43 7.61
N ASP A 294 13.46 7.22 8.17
CA ASP A 294 14.49 6.54 8.96
C ASP A 294 15.70 6.10 8.13
N ASN A 295 15.52 5.50 6.95
CA ASN A 295 16.62 5.06 6.10
C ASN A 295 17.42 6.25 5.54
N LEU A 296 16.75 7.38 5.26
CA LEU A 296 17.39 8.63 4.89
C LEU A 296 18.10 9.29 6.09
N ALA A 297 17.56 9.21 7.31
CA ALA A 297 18.25 9.65 8.52
C ALA A 297 19.52 8.82 8.81
N LEU A 298 19.48 7.49 8.63
CA LEU A 298 20.67 6.63 8.70
C LEU A 298 21.71 7.00 7.62
N LEU A 299 21.26 7.41 6.43
CA LEU A 299 22.14 7.87 5.37
C LEU A 299 22.77 9.24 5.69
N ASP A 300 22.03 10.18 6.28
CA ASP A 300 22.51 11.51 6.64
C ASP A 300 23.34 11.56 7.95
N ASN A 301 23.18 10.57 8.84
CA ASN A 301 24.11 10.33 9.94
C ASN A 301 25.41 9.63 9.49
N GLY A 302 25.37 8.93 8.35
CA GLY A 302 26.50 8.19 7.79
C GLY A 302 26.68 6.76 8.34
N ASP A 303 25.64 6.24 9.01
CA ASP A 303 25.58 4.86 9.51
C ASP A 303 25.41 3.86 8.35
N VAL A 304 24.72 4.28 7.28
CA VAL A 304 24.75 3.62 5.96
C VAL A 304 25.41 4.51 4.90
N ASN A 305 25.64 3.98 3.71
CA ASN A 305 26.43 4.70 2.68
C ASN A 305 25.71 4.85 1.33
N LEU A 306 24.64 4.10 1.11
CA LEU A 306 23.83 4.18 -0.10
C LEU A 306 22.40 3.71 0.19
N ILE A 307 21.41 4.41 -0.36
CA ILE A 307 20.00 3.98 -0.40
C ILE A 307 19.57 3.84 -1.86
N VAL A 308 18.86 2.76 -2.17
CA VAL A 308 18.11 2.60 -3.43
C VAL A 308 16.71 3.17 -3.20
N ASN A 309 16.54 4.46 -3.46
CA ASN A 309 15.25 5.12 -3.25
C ASN A 309 14.37 5.01 -4.51
N GLU A 310 13.29 4.24 -4.45
CA GLU A 310 12.33 4.15 -5.54
C GLU A 310 11.36 5.34 -5.54
N PRO A 311 11.08 5.98 -6.69
CA PRO A 311 10.18 7.12 -6.79
C PRO A 311 8.71 6.68 -6.78
N PHE A 312 8.25 6.12 -5.66
CA PHE A 312 6.91 5.57 -5.47
C PHE A 312 5.81 6.62 -5.68
N PHE A 313 6.04 7.87 -5.27
CA PHE A 313 5.13 8.99 -5.53
C PHE A 313 4.92 9.21 -7.04
N GLU A 314 6.01 9.30 -7.81
CA GLU A 314 5.97 9.46 -9.27
C GLU A 314 5.38 8.23 -9.97
N GLN A 315 5.59 7.01 -9.46
CA GLN A 315 4.90 5.81 -9.94
C GLN A 315 3.38 5.96 -9.81
N GLY A 316 2.89 6.45 -8.66
CA GLY A 316 1.48 6.75 -8.42
C GLY A 316 0.91 7.84 -9.34
N VAL A 317 1.64 8.95 -9.51
CA VAL A 317 1.30 10.03 -10.46
C VAL A 317 1.19 9.49 -11.89
N MET A 318 2.20 8.75 -12.35
CA MET A 318 2.27 8.24 -13.72
C MET A 318 1.21 7.16 -14.00
N ALA A 319 0.90 6.31 -13.01
CA ALA A 319 -0.19 5.35 -13.11
C ALA A 319 -1.54 6.05 -13.35
N MET A 320 -1.79 7.16 -12.64
CA MET A 320 -2.99 7.97 -12.83
C MET A 320 -3.03 8.67 -14.20
N GLU A 321 -1.92 9.23 -14.68
CA GLU A 321 -1.81 9.76 -16.06
C GLU A 321 -2.07 8.67 -17.13
N TYR A 322 -1.65 7.44 -16.85
CA TYR A 322 -1.85 6.30 -17.75
C TYR A 322 -3.31 5.84 -17.78
N PHE A 323 -4.01 5.82 -16.64
CA PHE A 323 -5.45 5.56 -16.61
C PHE A 323 -6.24 6.65 -17.32
N ASP A 324 -5.95 7.93 -17.08
CA ASP A 324 -6.58 9.05 -17.78
C ASP A 324 -6.45 8.93 -19.31
N SER A 325 -5.24 8.63 -19.79
CA SER A 325 -4.95 8.39 -21.20
C SER A 325 -5.75 7.20 -21.77
N LEU A 326 -5.77 6.06 -21.06
CA LEU A 326 -6.48 4.86 -21.50
C LEU A 326 -8.01 5.02 -21.47
N LEU A 327 -8.54 5.74 -20.47
CA LEU A 327 -9.98 6.06 -20.36
C LEU A 327 -10.46 6.98 -21.49
N LYS A 328 -9.58 7.86 -21.99
CA LYS A 328 -9.82 8.71 -23.17
C LYS A 328 -9.66 7.95 -24.50
N GLY A 329 -9.18 6.70 -24.46
CA GLY A 329 -9.01 5.82 -25.62
C GLY A 329 -7.66 5.92 -26.33
N ASP A 330 -6.68 6.61 -25.73
CA ASP A 330 -5.30 6.67 -26.19
C ASP A 330 -4.51 5.41 -25.78
N LYS A 331 -3.17 5.45 -25.84
CA LYS A 331 -2.30 4.29 -25.58
C LYS A 331 -1.09 4.68 -24.75
N VAL A 332 -0.72 3.78 -23.84
CA VAL A 332 0.47 3.86 -23.00
C VAL A 332 1.40 2.66 -23.26
N PRO A 333 2.68 2.70 -22.84
CA PRO A 333 3.55 1.53 -22.80
C PRO A 333 2.99 0.44 -21.87
N ARG A 334 3.17 -0.84 -22.23
CA ARG A 334 2.82 -1.98 -21.35
C ARG A 334 3.80 -2.15 -20.18
N PHE A 335 5.01 -1.63 -20.32
CA PHE A 335 6.01 -1.52 -19.27
C PHE A 335 6.67 -0.15 -19.37
N THR A 336 6.90 0.49 -18.23
CA THR A 336 7.71 1.72 -18.13
C THR A 336 8.73 1.54 -17.02
N GLU A 337 10.01 1.46 -17.39
CA GLU A 337 11.10 1.56 -16.43
C GLU A 337 11.14 3.01 -15.90
N ILE A 338 10.81 3.19 -14.62
CA ILE A 338 11.24 4.36 -13.86
C ILE A 338 12.58 4.04 -13.20
N LYS A 339 13.33 5.05 -12.75
CA LYS A 339 14.66 4.85 -12.16
C LYS A 339 14.63 5.10 -10.68
N ALA A 340 15.10 4.13 -9.90
CA ALA A 340 15.50 4.35 -8.52
C ALA A 340 16.61 5.39 -8.47
N ASN A 341 16.49 6.33 -7.53
CA ASN A 341 17.56 7.24 -7.17
C ASN A 341 18.58 6.46 -6.33
N ILE A 342 19.84 6.47 -6.76
CA ILE A 342 20.93 5.86 -6.02
C ILE A 342 21.55 6.93 -5.13
N GLU A 343 20.93 7.11 -3.96
CA GLU A 343 21.26 8.18 -3.04
C GLU A 343 22.49 7.81 -2.22
N ASN A 344 23.39 8.77 -2.04
CA ASN A 344 24.61 8.57 -1.27
C ASN A 344 25.05 9.89 -0.62
N HIS A 345 25.75 9.80 0.51
CA HIS A 345 26.34 10.94 1.21
C HIS A 345 27.05 11.92 0.25
N GLY A 346 26.61 13.19 0.25
CA GLY A 346 27.11 14.24 -0.65
C GLY A 346 26.49 14.26 -2.05
N GLY A 347 25.40 13.52 -2.28
CA GLY A 347 24.75 13.33 -3.58
C GLY A 347 23.29 13.81 -3.68
N VAL A 348 22.79 14.62 -2.75
CA VAL A 348 21.41 15.16 -2.79
C VAL A 348 21.19 15.96 -4.08
N SER A 349 20.22 15.54 -4.89
CA SER A 349 19.64 16.35 -5.97
C SER A 349 18.38 17.06 -5.47
N ASP A 350 18.27 18.36 -5.70
CA ASP A 350 17.18 19.21 -5.17
C ASP A 350 15.77 18.79 -5.64
N SER A 351 15.14 17.88 -4.90
CA SER A 351 13.71 17.57 -4.91
C SER A 351 13.29 16.99 -3.55
N LEU A 352 12.08 17.30 -3.07
CA LEU A 352 11.49 16.83 -1.80
C LEU A 352 12.09 17.40 -0.49
N LEU A 353 12.20 18.73 -0.38
CA LEU A 353 12.20 19.42 0.93
C LEU A 353 11.30 20.66 0.96
N GLN A 354 9.98 20.43 0.99
CA GLN A 354 8.95 21.36 1.47
C GLN A 354 7.85 20.50 2.15
N SER A 355 7.39 20.77 3.39
CA SER A 355 7.68 21.92 4.24
C SER A 355 7.37 21.69 5.73
N THR A 356 8.31 22.00 6.62
CA THR A 356 8.08 22.16 8.07
C THR A 356 9.07 23.15 8.68
N GLU A 357 8.60 24.34 9.08
CA GLU A 357 9.20 25.10 10.19
C GLU A 357 8.33 26.31 10.58
N ASN A 358 8.02 26.45 11.88
CA ASN A 358 7.77 27.67 12.69
C ASN A 358 6.69 27.44 13.77
N GLN A 359 7.08 27.26 15.05
CA GLN A 359 7.20 28.34 16.05
C GLN A 359 7.66 27.79 17.41
N GLU A 360 8.32 28.64 18.22
CA GLU A 360 8.83 28.30 19.57
C GLU A 360 7.75 28.37 20.68
N SER A 361 8.08 27.87 21.89
CA SER A 361 7.14 27.66 23.01
C SER A 361 7.19 28.73 24.13
N THR A 362 6.08 28.90 24.88
CA THR A 362 6.06 29.60 26.20
C THR A 362 4.93 29.14 27.16
N GLY A 363 5.30 28.52 28.29
CA GLY A 363 4.86 28.86 29.68
C GLY A 363 3.41 28.65 30.20
N ASP A 364 3.28 27.69 31.13
CA ASP A 364 2.50 27.67 32.40
C ASP A 364 0.98 28.01 32.51
N VAL A 365 0.17 26.94 32.51
CA VAL A 365 -0.96 26.56 33.42
C VAL A 365 -1.85 27.64 34.11
N GLN A 366 -3.14 27.64 33.73
CA GLN A 366 -4.31 27.77 34.62
C GLN A 366 -5.47 26.92 34.04
N PRO A 367 -6.50 26.53 34.82
CA PRO A 367 -7.50 25.55 34.39
C PRO A 367 -8.53 26.16 33.43
N GLU A 368 -8.35 25.92 32.13
CA GLU A 368 -9.37 26.19 31.11
C GLU A 368 -10.25 24.96 30.82
N LYS A 369 -11.38 25.25 30.17
CA LYS A 369 -12.53 24.38 29.86
C LYS A 369 -12.14 22.99 29.34
N THR A 370 -13.07 22.03 29.48
CA THR A 370 -13.18 20.85 28.61
C THR A 370 -12.71 21.18 27.20
N PRO A 371 -11.59 20.60 26.74
CA PRO A 371 -11.06 20.90 25.43
C PRO A 371 -12.01 20.32 24.38
N VAL A 372 -12.59 21.20 23.57
CA VAL A 372 -13.49 20.81 22.49
C VAL A 372 -12.68 20.06 21.43
N LEU A 373 -12.91 18.75 21.36
CA LEU A 373 -12.54 17.94 20.22
C LEU A 373 -13.46 18.28 19.04
N ALA A 374 -12.93 18.26 17.83
CA ALA A 374 -13.75 18.40 16.64
C ALA A 374 -14.62 17.14 16.44
N ASP A 375 -15.74 17.27 15.72
CA ASP A 375 -16.49 16.13 15.20
C ASP A 375 -15.54 15.14 14.52
N GLY A 376 -15.48 13.90 15.02
CA GLY A 376 -14.44 12.95 14.63
C GLY A 376 -14.36 11.72 15.53
N GLU A 377 -13.38 10.88 15.24
CA GLU A 377 -13.14 9.60 15.90
C GLU A 377 -11.77 9.66 16.60
N TYR A 378 -11.70 9.14 17.82
CA TYR A 378 -10.56 9.31 18.71
C TYR A 378 -10.30 8.03 19.50
N TYR A 379 -9.04 7.86 19.90
CA TYR A 379 -8.63 6.86 20.87
C TYR A 379 -8.25 7.54 22.19
N GLY A 380 -8.48 6.88 23.31
CA GLY A 380 -8.02 7.36 24.61
C GLY A 380 -8.02 6.30 25.71
N TYR A 381 -7.11 6.44 26.66
CA TYR A 381 -7.02 5.62 27.86
C TYR A 381 -7.89 6.22 28.98
N LEU A 382 -8.81 5.44 29.55
CA LEU A 382 -9.74 5.88 30.59
C LEU A 382 -9.02 6.13 31.92
N GLN A 383 -9.00 7.39 32.35
CA GLN A 383 -8.37 7.82 33.61
C GLN A 383 -9.38 7.94 34.77
N SER A 384 -10.64 8.31 34.49
CA SER A 384 -11.74 8.35 35.48
C SER A 384 -13.11 8.57 34.82
N TRP A 385 -14.20 8.26 35.52
CA TRP A 385 -15.57 8.54 35.07
C TRP A 385 -16.53 8.88 36.21
N ASP A 386 -17.69 9.44 35.85
CA ASP A 386 -18.92 9.49 36.64
C ASP A 386 -20.13 9.17 35.73
N SER A 387 -21.36 9.26 36.24
CA SER A 387 -22.58 8.95 35.46
C SER A 387 -22.95 9.97 34.37
N THR A 388 -22.10 10.97 34.13
CA THR A 388 -22.31 12.08 33.19
C THR A 388 -21.06 12.36 32.34
N ASN A 389 -19.85 12.09 32.83
CA ASN A 389 -18.58 12.44 32.20
C ASN A 389 -17.55 11.30 32.26
N MET A 390 -16.63 11.26 31.30
CA MET A 390 -15.36 10.52 31.40
C MET A 390 -14.19 11.48 31.26
N THR A 391 -13.06 11.17 31.90
CA THR A 391 -11.76 11.77 31.59
C THR A 391 -10.89 10.69 30.96
N VAL A 392 -10.42 10.94 29.75
CA VAL A 392 -9.49 10.09 29.02
C VAL A 392 -8.20 10.84 28.75
N GLU A 393 -7.08 10.14 28.75
CA GLU A 393 -5.85 10.61 28.11
C GLU A 393 -5.92 10.23 26.62
N LEU A 394 -5.77 11.20 25.72
CA LEU A 394 -5.84 10.92 24.29
C LEU A 394 -4.65 10.09 23.82
N MET A 395 -4.93 9.14 22.93
CA MET A 395 -3.93 8.29 22.31
C MET A 395 -3.87 8.56 20.80
N GLU A 396 -2.66 8.51 20.25
CA GLU A 396 -2.42 8.43 18.82
C GLU A 396 -2.28 6.95 18.45
N TYR A 397 -3.04 6.51 17.44
CA TYR A 397 -3.05 5.12 17.00
C TYR A 397 -1.87 4.88 16.05
N LEU A 398 -0.91 4.06 16.47
CA LEU A 398 0.32 3.80 15.72
C LEU A 398 0.14 2.69 14.68
N GLY A 399 -0.65 1.66 14.99
CA GLY A 399 -0.87 0.51 14.11
C GLY A 399 -1.31 -0.73 14.85
N LEU A 400 -1.01 -1.91 14.31
CA LEU A 400 -1.09 -3.17 15.04
C LEU A 400 0.33 -3.58 15.44
N ASN A 401 0.52 -3.93 16.70
CA ASN A 401 1.74 -4.55 17.19
C ASN A 401 1.93 -5.93 16.55
N GLU A 402 3.03 -6.11 15.83
CA GLU A 402 3.25 -7.26 14.94
C GLU A 402 3.46 -8.60 15.68
N GLU A 403 3.79 -8.59 16.99
CA GLU A 403 4.00 -9.84 17.75
C GLU A 403 2.71 -10.41 18.40
N GLU A 404 1.76 -9.56 18.84
CA GLU A 404 0.61 -10.01 19.64
C GLU A 404 -0.79 -9.65 19.09
N THR A 405 -0.90 -9.09 17.88
CA THR A 405 -2.19 -8.65 17.25
C THR A 405 -2.94 -7.52 17.99
N ASN A 406 -2.31 -6.87 18.96
CA ASN A 406 -2.85 -5.74 19.70
C ASN A 406 -2.75 -4.43 18.92
N LEU A 407 -3.72 -3.53 19.06
CA LEU A 407 -3.68 -2.16 18.56
C LEU A 407 -2.63 -1.39 19.38
N GLU A 408 -1.68 -0.75 18.72
CA GLU A 408 -0.61 -0.01 19.39
C GLU A 408 -0.91 1.49 19.45
N PHE A 409 -0.60 2.11 20.61
CA PHE A 409 -1.02 3.46 20.97
C PHE A 409 0.09 4.25 21.64
N GLU A 410 0.37 5.47 21.16
CA GLU A 410 1.17 6.44 21.92
C GLU A 410 0.26 7.34 22.78
N MET A 411 0.60 7.46 24.06
CA MET A 411 -0.07 8.36 25.00
C MET A 411 0.37 9.79 24.73
N THR A 412 -0.54 10.62 24.20
CA THR A 412 -0.22 12.00 23.77
C THR A 412 0.03 12.99 24.93
N GLY A 413 -0.07 12.54 26.19
CA GLY A 413 0.03 13.40 27.38
C GLY A 413 -1.13 14.39 27.56
N LYS A 414 -2.20 14.24 26.78
CA LYS A 414 -3.32 15.20 26.69
C LYS A 414 -4.61 14.63 27.27
N GLU A 415 -4.84 14.90 28.56
CA GLU A 415 -6.11 14.60 29.23
C GLU A 415 -7.26 15.47 28.69
N VAL A 416 -8.44 14.85 28.51
CA VAL A 416 -9.68 15.52 28.11
C VAL A 416 -10.88 14.97 28.92
N THR A 417 -11.68 15.85 29.52
CA THR A 417 -12.92 15.47 30.23
C THR A 417 -14.14 15.75 29.36
N LEU A 418 -14.82 14.68 28.92
CA LEU A 418 -15.89 14.68 27.92
C LEU A 418 -17.23 14.23 28.51
N ASN A 419 -18.34 14.74 27.98
CA ASN A 419 -19.68 14.34 28.41
C ASN A 419 -20.13 13.05 27.69
N ILE A 420 -20.62 12.08 28.48
CA ILE A 420 -21.02 10.74 28.02
C ILE A 420 -22.51 10.42 28.25
N SER A 421 -23.30 11.39 28.74
CA SER A 421 -24.69 11.15 29.18
C SER A 421 -25.70 10.80 28.07
N GLU A 422 -25.27 10.85 26.80
CA GLU A 422 -26.03 10.43 25.61
C GLU A 422 -25.26 9.40 24.75
N SER A 423 -24.13 8.88 25.24
CA SER A 423 -23.32 7.88 24.54
C SER A 423 -23.99 6.51 24.51
N LYS A 424 -23.72 5.73 23.45
CA LYS A 424 -23.76 4.27 23.54
C LYS A 424 -22.47 3.73 24.16
N PHE A 425 -22.57 2.62 24.88
CA PHE A 425 -21.44 1.85 25.39
C PHE A 425 -21.44 0.48 24.70
N ILE A 426 -20.30 0.10 24.12
CA ILE A 426 -20.13 -1.11 23.33
C ILE A 426 -18.82 -1.79 23.75
N LEU A 427 -18.83 -3.11 23.88
CA LEU A 427 -17.61 -3.93 23.93
C LEU A 427 -17.41 -4.57 22.56
N GLU A 428 -16.16 -4.53 22.07
CA GLU A 428 -15.75 -5.20 20.84
C GLU A 428 -16.11 -6.70 20.84
N SER A 429 -16.42 -7.25 19.66
CA SER A 429 -16.89 -8.63 19.49
C SER A 429 -15.98 -9.72 20.07
N PHE A 430 -14.68 -9.45 20.27
CA PHE A 430 -13.74 -10.40 20.89
C PHE A 430 -13.98 -10.61 22.40
N TRP A 431 -14.69 -9.70 23.07
CA TRP A 431 -15.08 -9.88 24.47
C TRP A 431 -16.20 -10.92 24.65
N SER A 432 -16.87 -11.35 23.57
CA SER A 432 -17.99 -12.30 23.60
C SER A 432 -17.60 -13.71 23.13
N GLU A 433 -18.25 -14.75 23.68
CA GLU A 433 -18.04 -16.15 23.26
C GLU A 433 -18.52 -16.41 21.81
N ASN A 434 -19.42 -15.57 21.28
CA ASN A 434 -20.05 -15.75 19.98
C ASN A 434 -19.55 -14.83 18.86
N GLY A 435 -18.63 -13.89 19.14
CA GLY A 435 -18.13 -12.94 18.15
C GLY A 435 -19.15 -11.88 17.74
N GLU A 436 -19.99 -11.43 18.69
CA GLU A 436 -20.97 -10.35 18.50
C GLU A 436 -20.67 -9.20 19.48
N GLU A 437 -20.80 -7.95 19.03
CA GLU A 437 -20.65 -6.77 19.88
C GLU A 437 -21.66 -6.78 21.05
N ILE A 438 -21.20 -6.46 22.26
CA ILE A 438 -22.06 -6.37 23.45
C ILE A 438 -22.41 -4.91 23.67
N GLN A 439 -23.70 -4.56 23.64
CA GLN A 439 -24.17 -3.21 23.95
C GLN A 439 -24.61 -3.11 25.43
N CYS A 440 -24.04 -2.15 26.16
CA CYS A 440 -24.28 -1.91 27.58
C CYS A 440 -25.15 -0.65 27.81
N GLU A 441 -25.82 -0.56 28.96
CA GLU A 441 -26.68 0.57 29.34
C GLU A 441 -25.90 1.78 29.89
N SER A 442 -24.66 1.59 30.36
CA SER A 442 -23.81 2.66 30.93
C SER A 442 -22.31 2.29 30.97
N MET A 443 -21.45 3.24 31.35
CA MET A 443 -20.02 3.00 31.60
C MET A 443 -19.78 1.98 32.71
N GLU A 444 -20.56 2.04 33.79
CA GLU A 444 -20.43 1.14 34.96
C GLU A 444 -20.92 -0.28 34.60
N ASP A 445 -22.01 -0.38 33.83
CA ASP A 445 -22.53 -1.64 33.26
C ASP A 445 -21.56 -2.30 32.26
N ALA A 446 -20.84 -1.49 31.46
CA ALA A 446 -19.78 -1.99 30.58
C ALA A 446 -18.58 -2.54 31.36
N LEU A 447 -18.15 -1.85 32.41
CA LEU A 447 -17.01 -2.26 33.24
C LEU A 447 -17.33 -3.47 34.15
N ASP A 448 -18.57 -3.60 34.62
CA ASP A 448 -19.07 -4.78 35.38
C ASP A 448 -19.41 -5.99 34.49
N THR A 449 -19.41 -5.87 33.16
CA THR A 449 -19.79 -6.97 32.25
C THR A 449 -18.80 -8.14 32.33
N GLU A 450 -19.29 -9.36 32.56
CA GLU A 450 -18.49 -10.59 32.48
C GLU A 450 -18.08 -10.88 31.02
N VAL A 451 -16.78 -11.08 30.79
CA VAL A 451 -16.21 -11.28 29.45
C VAL A 451 -15.77 -12.73 29.19
N TYR A 452 -15.60 -13.11 27.92
CA TYR A 452 -15.31 -14.49 27.48
C TYR A 452 -14.13 -15.17 28.21
N PHE A 453 -13.10 -14.41 28.56
CA PHE A 453 -11.90 -14.92 29.23
C PHE A 453 -12.06 -15.10 30.76
N GLY A 454 -13.17 -14.60 31.33
CA GLY A 454 -13.53 -14.68 32.74
C GLY A 454 -13.13 -13.44 33.56
N GLY A 455 -13.93 -13.14 34.59
CA GLY A 455 -13.86 -11.86 35.31
C GLY A 455 -14.65 -10.77 34.59
N THR A 456 -14.69 -9.56 35.18
CA THR A 456 -15.32 -8.39 34.53
C THR A 456 -14.35 -7.70 33.56
N LEU A 457 -14.86 -6.77 32.75
CA LEU A 457 -14.03 -5.93 31.89
C LEU A 457 -13.01 -5.08 32.68
N GLU A 458 -13.41 -4.52 33.84
CA GLU A 458 -12.50 -3.78 34.73
C GLU A 458 -11.37 -4.68 35.26
N GLU A 459 -11.69 -5.91 35.67
CA GLU A 459 -10.68 -6.88 36.16
C GLU A 459 -9.67 -7.30 35.07
N ASN A 460 -10.02 -7.18 33.80
CA ASN A 460 -9.17 -7.49 32.64
C ASN A 460 -8.45 -6.27 32.04
N CYS A 461 -8.45 -5.12 32.75
CA CYS A 461 -7.60 -3.93 32.49
C CYS A 461 -7.82 -3.18 31.16
N ALA A 462 -8.94 -3.38 30.46
CA ALA A 462 -9.21 -2.75 29.17
C ALA A 462 -9.72 -1.29 29.28
N ASN A 463 -8.87 -0.38 29.79
CA ASN A 463 -9.15 1.05 29.81
C ASN A 463 -8.99 1.73 28.43
N TYR A 464 -8.62 0.99 27.39
CA TYR A 464 -8.45 1.50 26.04
C TYR A 464 -9.79 1.67 25.32
N LEU A 465 -10.11 2.91 24.95
CA LEU A 465 -11.36 3.28 24.31
C LEU A 465 -11.11 3.80 22.89
N PHE A 466 -11.95 3.37 21.95
CA PHE A 466 -12.32 4.17 20.79
C PHE A 466 -13.60 4.94 21.09
N PHE A 467 -13.71 6.20 20.69
CA PHE A 467 -14.93 6.99 20.87
C PHE A 467 -15.16 8.03 19.77
N ARG A 468 -16.44 8.27 19.44
CA ARG A 468 -16.84 9.24 18.41
C ARG A 468 -17.47 10.49 19.02
N VAL A 469 -16.83 11.63 18.77
CA VAL A 469 -17.32 12.96 19.14
C VAL A 469 -18.17 13.55 18.02
N LYS A 470 -19.29 14.17 18.37
CA LYS A 470 -20.13 14.94 17.46
C LYS A 470 -20.95 15.99 18.20
N ASP A 471 -21.11 17.19 17.63
CA ASP A 471 -21.94 18.28 18.19
C ASP A 471 -21.57 18.58 19.67
N ASP A 472 -20.27 18.65 19.96
CA ASP A 472 -19.64 18.80 21.30
C ASP A 472 -19.94 17.65 22.32
N LYS A 473 -20.46 16.49 21.89
CA LYS A 473 -20.75 15.32 22.75
C LYS A 473 -20.04 14.06 22.30
N VAL A 474 -19.83 13.12 23.23
CA VAL A 474 -19.52 11.73 22.86
C VAL A 474 -20.84 11.03 22.49
N THR A 475 -20.82 10.29 21.39
CA THR A 475 -22.01 9.60 20.84
C THR A 475 -21.92 8.08 20.94
N GLU A 476 -20.70 7.56 20.98
CA GLU A 476 -20.40 6.12 20.95
C GLU A 476 -19.03 5.91 21.60
N ILE A 477 -18.95 4.92 22.48
CA ILE A 477 -17.73 4.47 23.16
C ILE A 477 -17.62 2.96 22.94
N LEU A 478 -16.47 2.52 22.45
CA LEU A 478 -16.12 1.13 22.19
C LEU A 478 -14.91 0.75 23.04
N PHE A 479 -15.07 -0.25 23.91
CA PHE A 479 -13.97 -0.85 24.66
C PHE A 479 -13.24 -1.88 23.79
N LEU A 480 -11.95 -1.65 23.56
CA LEU A 480 -11.10 -2.43 22.67
C LEU A 480 -10.56 -3.67 23.40
N TYR A 481 -10.52 -4.82 22.72
CA TYR A 481 -9.99 -6.07 23.30
C TYR A 481 -8.47 -6.19 23.13
N MET A 482 -7.98 -5.87 21.94
CA MET A 482 -6.58 -6.03 21.57
C MET A 482 -5.94 -4.64 21.59
N ALA A 483 -5.44 -4.19 22.74
CA ALA A 483 -4.96 -2.82 23.00
C ALA A 483 -4.03 -2.76 24.24
#